data_AF-M1DBD1-F1
#
_entry.id   AF-M1DBD1-F1
#
_cell.length_a   1.000
_cell.length_b   1.000
_cell.length_c   1.000
_cell.angle_alpha   90.00
_cell.angle_beta   90.00
_cell.angle_gamma   90.00
#
_symmetry.space_group_name_H-M   'P 1'
#
loop_
_entity.id
_entity.type
_entity.pdbx_description
1 polymer ?
#
loop_
_entity_poly.entity_id
_entity_poly.type
_entity_poly.pdbx_seq_one_letter_code
_entity_poly.pdbx_strand_id
1 'polypeptide(L)'
;MSNTMLNRICNDGNDLMLRVKLRCKHDDLLSMQTSWSEHNPARRFWSCPRYREDACNFFRWRDREDVDIRSKYVIPRLAKRIKDLEEVLTSYESRVEGEKEKQML
;
A
#
# COMPACT_ATOMS: atom_id res chain seq x y z
N MET A 1 31.50 1.55 8.44
CA MET A 1 30.11 1.18 8.79
C MET A 1 29.48 0.55 7.56
N SER A 2 29.44 -0.79 7.51
CA SER A 2 29.00 -1.51 6.31
C SER A 2 27.51 -1.33 6.10
N ASN A 3 27.15 -1.09 4.84
CA ASN A 3 25.83 -0.77 4.32
C ASN A 3 24.87 -1.99 4.34
N THR A 4 24.95 -2.80 5.38
CA THR A 4 24.29 -4.11 5.51
C THR A 4 22.81 -3.99 5.89
N MET A 5 22.32 -2.79 6.23
CA MET A 5 20.91 -2.52 6.55
C MET A 5 20.06 -2.16 5.32
N LEU A 6 20.65 -1.76 4.19
CA LEU A 6 19.87 -1.45 2.97
C LEU A 6 19.44 -2.70 2.19
N ASN A 7 20.11 -3.85 2.40
CA ASN A 7 19.76 -5.11 1.73
C ASN A 7 18.60 -5.89 2.40
N ARG A 8 18.01 -5.38 3.49
CA ARG A 8 16.88 -6.04 4.17
C ARG A 8 15.51 -5.72 3.57
N ILE A 9 15.44 -4.84 2.57
CA ILE A 9 14.19 -4.46 1.89
C ILE A 9 13.67 -5.58 0.98
N CYS A 10 14.45 -6.63 0.70
CA CYS A 10 14.09 -7.67 -0.27
C CYS A 10 14.21 -9.10 0.27
N ASN A 11 13.82 -9.38 1.52
CA ASN A 11 13.60 -10.77 1.94
C ASN A 11 12.22 -11.27 1.47
N ASP A 12 12.13 -11.38 0.16
CA ASP A 12 11.05 -11.91 -0.67
C ASP A 12 10.84 -13.44 -0.49
N GLY A 13 11.53 -14.09 0.47
CA GLY A 13 11.51 -15.55 0.62
C GLY A 13 10.14 -16.15 1.00
N ASN A 14 9.26 -15.35 1.62
CA ASN A 14 7.91 -15.74 2.03
C ASN A 14 6.81 -14.94 1.32
N ASP A 15 7.14 -14.18 0.28
CA ASP A 15 6.11 -13.46 -0.45
C ASP A 15 5.31 -14.43 -1.33
N LEU A 16 4.10 -14.75 -0.87
CA LEU A 16 3.13 -15.59 -1.57
C LEU A 16 2.92 -15.12 -3.02
N MET A 17 3.01 -13.80 -3.26
CA MET A 17 2.79 -13.20 -4.58
C MET A 17 3.91 -13.48 -5.59
N LEU A 18 5.08 -13.97 -5.16
CA LEU A 18 6.16 -14.40 -6.07
C LEU A 18 5.90 -15.78 -6.68
N ARG A 19 5.09 -16.61 -6.02
CA ARG A 19 4.75 -17.96 -6.50
C ARG A 19 3.41 -18.01 -7.24
N VAL A 20 2.70 -16.89 -7.32
CA VAL A 20 1.41 -16.83 -8.02
C VAL A 20 1.64 -17.04 -9.52
N LYS A 21 0.98 -18.07 -10.06
CA LYS A 21 0.88 -18.31 -11.50
C LYS A 21 -0.45 -17.76 -11.99
N LEU A 22 -0.41 -16.62 -12.68
CA LEU A 22 -1.58 -16.04 -13.34
C LEU A 22 -1.53 -16.35 -14.84
N ARG A 23 -2.71 -16.56 -15.43
CA ARG A 23 -2.90 -16.71 -16.87
C ARG A 23 -3.89 -15.69 -17.38
N CYS A 24 -3.71 -15.25 -18.62
CA CYS A 24 -4.68 -14.39 -19.29
C CYS A 24 -5.79 -15.23 -19.97
N LYS A 25 -6.69 -14.58 -20.72
CA LYS A 25 -7.77 -15.25 -21.46
C LYS A 25 -7.28 -16.19 -22.57
N HIS A 26 -6.05 -16.01 -23.02
CA HIS A 26 -5.41 -16.89 -24.00
C HIS A 26 -4.66 -18.07 -23.38
N ASP A 27 -4.78 -18.27 -22.07
CA ASP A 27 -4.03 -19.25 -21.28
C ASP A 27 -2.51 -19.00 -21.20
N ASP A 28 -2.01 -17.91 -21.79
CA ASP A 28 -0.60 -17.52 -21.66
C ASP A 28 -0.24 -17.19 -20.21
N LEU A 29 0.90 -17.71 -19.73
CA LEU A 29 1.44 -17.44 -18.40
C LEU A 29 1.93 -15.99 -18.30
N LEU A 30 1.54 -15.31 -17.22
CA LEU A 30 1.87 -13.90 -17.01
C LEU A 30 3.14 -13.73 -16.19
N SER A 31 4.05 -12.90 -16.67
CA SER A 31 5.22 -12.43 -15.92
C SER A 31 4.88 -11.18 -15.11
N MET A 32 5.47 -11.08 -13.92
CA MET A 32 5.39 -9.87 -13.09
C MET A 32 6.27 -8.79 -13.71
N GLN A 33 5.70 -7.60 -13.90
CA GLN A 33 6.35 -6.43 -14.47
C GLN A 33 6.38 -5.30 -13.43
N THR A 34 7.27 -4.33 -13.63
CA THR A 34 7.40 -3.13 -12.80
C THR A 34 7.02 -1.91 -13.63
N SER A 35 6.13 -1.07 -13.11
CA SER A 35 5.76 0.21 -13.71
C SER A 35 6.88 1.23 -13.53
N TRP A 36 7.24 1.87 -14.63
CA TRP A 36 8.19 2.98 -14.70
C TRP A 36 7.50 4.32 -15.00
N SER A 37 6.17 4.36 -14.88
CA SER A 37 5.42 5.61 -15.07
C SER A 37 5.60 6.55 -13.88
N GLU A 38 5.58 7.85 -14.14
CA GLU A 38 5.66 8.88 -13.10
C GLU A 38 4.54 8.76 -12.06
N HIS A 39 3.36 8.31 -12.49
CA HIS A 39 2.18 8.18 -11.63
C HIS A 39 2.18 6.88 -10.80
N ASN A 40 2.93 5.85 -11.21
CA ASN A 40 3.00 4.57 -10.50
C ASN A 40 4.44 4.03 -10.47
N PRO A 41 5.41 4.77 -9.90
CA PRO A 41 6.81 4.36 -9.92
C PRO A 41 7.02 3.09 -9.09
N ALA A 42 7.81 2.16 -9.62
CA ALA A 42 8.20 0.89 -8.99
C ALA A 42 7.05 -0.08 -8.63
N ARG A 43 5.80 0.25 -8.98
CA ARG A 43 4.62 -0.57 -8.68
C ARG A 43 4.57 -1.80 -9.59
N ARG A 44 4.34 -2.99 -9.05
CA ARG A 44 4.39 -4.24 -9.83
C ARG A 44 3.01 -4.69 -10.31
N PHE A 45 2.91 -5.28 -11.50
CA PHE A 45 1.65 -5.73 -12.10
C PHE A 45 1.84 -6.97 -13.00
N TRP A 46 0.75 -7.59 -13.42
CA TRP A 46 0.69 -8.58 -14.49
C TRP A 46 -0.17 -8.05 -15.63
N SER A 47 0.25 -8.25 -16.87
CA SER A 47 -0.54 -7.92 -18.06
C SER A 47 -0.44 -9.01 -19.12
N CYS A 48 -1.38 -9.05 -20.06
CA CYS A 48 -1.30 -9.93 -21.22
C CYS A 48 0.01 -9.66 -22.00
N PRO A 49 0.78 -10.70 -22.39
CA PRO A 49 2.02 -10.53 -23.14
C PRO A 49 1.80 -10.23 -24.62
N ARG A 50 0.58 -10.46 -25.14
CA ARG A 50 0.24 -10.17 -26.55
C ARG A 50 0.04 -8.67 -26.76
N TYR A 51 0.34 -8.21 -27.97
CA TYR A 51 0.31 -6.79 -28.34
C TYR A 51 -0.86 -6.48 -29.28
N ARG A 52 -1.46 -5.28 -29.14
CA ARG A 52 -2.53 -4.73 -30.00
C ARG A 52 -3.74 -5.65 -30.16
N GLU A 53 -4.08 -6.01 -31.39
CA GLU A 53 -5.35 -6.62 -31.79
C GLU A 53 -5.53 -8.02 -31.17
N ASP A 54 -4.42 -8.70 -30.87
CA ASP A 54 -4.41 -10.01 -30.22
C ASP A 54 -4.32 -9.92 -28.69
N ALA A 55 -4.37 -8.74 -28.08
CA ALA A 55 -4.30 -8.56 -26.64
C ALA A 55 -5.68 -8.68 -25.98
N CYS A 56 -5.82 -9.51 -24.95
CA CYS A 56 -7.10 -9.67 -24.25
C CYS A 56 -7.33 -8.61 -23.16
N ASN A 57 -6.50 -7.56 -23.11
CA ASN A 57 -6.51 -6.49 -22.11
C ASN A 57 -6.46 -6.96 -20.65
N PHE A 58 -5.92 -8.15 -20.37
CA PHE A 58 -5.70 -8.59 -19.00
C PHE A 58 -4.70 -7.64 -18.34
N PHE A 59 -5.06 -7.11 -17.16
CA PHE A 59 -4.20 -6.30 -16.32
C PHE A 59 -4.59 -6.50 -14.85
N ARG A 60 -3.62 -6.68 -13.95
CA ARG A 60 -3.84 -6.75 -12.50
C ARG A 60 -2.63 -6.23 -11.73
N TRP A 61 -2.83 -5.40 -10.72
CA TRP A 61 -1.75 -4.99 -9.82
C TRP A 61 -1.28 -6.15 -8.93
N ARG A 62 0.00 -6.14 -8.54
CA ARG A 62 0.56 -7.07 -7.54
C ARG A 62 0.02 -6.81 -6.14
N ASP A 63 -0.36 -5.58 -5.87
CA ASP A 63 -0.90 -5.19 -4.57
C ASP A 63 -2.02 -6.15 -4.20
N ARG A 64 -2.09 -6.55 -2.93
CA ARG A 64 -3.11 -7.49 -2.46
C ARG A 64 -4.50 -6.91 -2.69
N GLU A 65 -5.11 -7.22 -3.82
CA GLU A 65 -6.56 -7.35 -3.98
C GLU A 65 -6.87 -8.73 -3.38
N ASP A 66 -7.43 -8.85 -2.17
CA ASP A 66 -8.65 -8.17 -1.75
C ASP A 66 -8.57 -7.68 -0.29
N VAL A 67 -8.66 -6.37 -0.07
CA VAL A 67 -9.16 -5.87 1.21
C VAL A 67 -10.60 -6.35 1.31
N ASP A 68 -10.90 -7.17 2.33
CA ASP A 68 -12.24 -7.71 2.53
C ASP A 68 -13.28 -6.57 2.49
N ILE A 69 -14.50 -6.87 2.00
CA ILE A 69 -15.56 -5.86 1.81
C ILE A 69 -15.78 -5.05 3.10
N ARG A 70 -15.74 -5.69 4.27
CA ARG A 70 -15.85 -5.02 5.57
C ARG A 70 -14.67 -4.08 5.79
N SER A 71 -13.44 -4.53 5.60
CA SER A 71 -12.23 -3.72 5.76
C SER A 71 -12.22 -2.49 4.85
N LYS A 72 -12.79 -2.56 3.64
CA LYS A 72 -12.95 -1.38 2.75
C LYS A 72 -13.78 -0.26 3.38
N TYR A 73 -14.74 -0.58 4.25
CA TYR A 73 -15.57 0.41 4.95
C TYR A 73 -15.05 0.74 6.35
N VAL A 74 -14.50 -0.26 7.06
CA VAL A 74 -14.06 -0.11 8.45
C VAL A 74 -12.75 0.68 8.53
N ILE A 75 -11.76 0.39 7.68
CA ILE A 75 -10.44 1.02 7.75
C ILE A 75 -10.53 2.54 7.55
N PRO A 76 -11.19 3.09 6.52
CA PRO A 76 -11.27 4.54 6.35
C PRO A 76 -11.99 5.24 7.51
N ARG A 77 -13.02 4.60 8.08
CA ARG A 77 -13.77 5.15 9.23
C ARG A 77 -12.92 5.19 10.49
N LEU A 78 -12.18 4.11 10.76
CA LEU A 78 -11.26 4.05 11.89
C LEU A 78 -10.12 5.04 11.74
N ALA A 79 -9.52 5.13 10.54
CA ALA A 79 -8.45 6.10 10.26
C ALA A 79 -8.93 7.54 10.47
N LYS A 80 -10.14 7.88 10.00
CA LYS A 80 -10.75 9.19 10.29
C LYS A 80 -10.93 9.40 11.78
N ARG A 81 -11.47 8.41 12.50
CA ARG A 81 -11.71 8.52 13.95
C ARG A 81 -10.43 8.70 14.74
N ILE A 82 -9.35 8.01 14.37
CA ILE A 82 -8.02 8.17 14.98
C ILE A 82 -7.55 9.61 14.78
N LYS A 83 -7.60 10.11 13.53
CA LYS A 83 -7.22 11.49 13.23
C LYS A 83 -8.01 12.52 14.06
N ASP A 84 -9.34 12.36 14.11
CA ASP A 84 -10.20 13.26 14.88
C ASP A 84 -9.85 13.23 16.39
N LEU A 85 -9.49 12.05 16.92
CA LEU A 85 -9.08 11.89 18.32
C LEU A 85 -7.70 12.47 18.60
N GLU A 86 -6.75 12.31 17.69
CA GLU A 86 -5.42 12.93 17.77
C GLU A 86 -5.52 14.45 17.82
N GLU A 87 -6.36 15.06 16.97
CA GLU A 87 -6.60 16.52 16.97
C GLU A 87 -7.20 17.00 18.31
N VAL A 88 -8.15 16.24 18.88
CA VAL A 88 -8.73 16.54 20.19
C VAL A 88 -7.68 16.44 21.29
N LEU A 89 -6.87 15.37 21.31
CA LEU A 89 -5.81 15.18 22.30
C LEU A 89 -4.80 16.34 22.27
N THR A 90 -4.34 16.74 21.08
CA THR A 90 -3.43 17.89 20.92
C THR A 90 -4.06 19.18 21.47
N SER A 91 -5.36 19.39 21.25
CA SER A 91 -6.07 20.55 21.81
C SER A 91 -6.14 20.49 23.35
N TYR A 92 -6.41 19.32 23.93
CA TYR A 92 -6.43 19.15 25.38
C TYR A 92 -5.06 19.38 26.01
N GLU A 93 -4.00 18.82 25.44
CA GLU A 93 -2.62 19.01 25.91
C GLU A 93 -2.25 20.49 25.93
N SER A 94 -2.57 21.22 24.86
CA SER A 94 -2.31 22.66 24.77
C SER A 94 -3.04 23.47 25.85
N ARG A 95 -4.29 23.09 26.18
CA ARG A 95 -5.09 23.75 27.22
C ARG A 95 -4.54 23.49 28.62
N VAL A 96 -4.17 22.24 28.90
CA VAL A 96 -3.58 21.83 30.18
C VAL A 96 -2.27 22.58 30.42
N GLU A 97 -1.43 22.74 29.38
CA GLU A 97 -0.17 23.46 29.53
C GLU A 97 -0.40 24.96 29.78
N GLY A 98 -1.33 25.58 29.07
CA GLY A 98 -1.73 26.97 29.33
C GLY A 98 -2.36 27.18 30.71
N GLU A 99 -3.03 26.19 31.29
CA GLU A 99 -3.57 26.25 32.66
C GLU A 99 -2.46 26.12 33.72
N LYS A 100 -1.48 25.23 33.51
CA LYS A 100 -0.29 25.13 34.38
C LYS A 100 0.52 26.42 34.40
N GLU A 101 0.72 27.04 33.24
CA GLU A 101 1.43 28.33 33.13
C GLU A 101 0.73 29.44 33.93
N LYS A 102 -0.61 29.51 33.85
CA LYS A 102 -1.40 30.50 34.62
C LYS A 102 -1.34 30.28 36.13
N GLN A 103 -1.12 29.04 36.58
CA GLN A 103 -1.05 28.71 38.01
C GLN A 103 0.36 28.89 38.60
N MET A 104 1.37 29.11 37.76
CA MET A 104 2.74 29.46 38.15
C MET A 104 2.99 30.96 38.30
N LEU A 105 2.03 31.79 37.87
CA LEU A 105 2.03 33.25 37.99
C LEU A 105 1.16 33.69 39.18
#